data_AF-A0AAV5IZP4-F1
#
_entry.id   AF-A0AAV5IZP4-F1
#
_cell.length_a   1.000
_cell.length_b   1.000
_cell.length_c   1.000
_cell.angle_alpha   90.00
_cell.angle_beta   90.00
_cell.angle_gamma   90.00
#
_symmetry.space_group_name_H-M   'P 1'
#
loop_
_entity.id
_entity.type
_entity.pdbx_description
1 polymer ?
#
loop_
_entity_poly.entity_id
_entity_poly.type
_entity_poly.pdbx_seq_one_letter_code
_entity_poly.pdbx_strand_id
1 'polypeptide(L)'
;METPVEESENKVVEEKVGRVLEQAKELQESASSLISRTNNDEQSLRQRALSLDSSIRHLRSLIDSLLSQKLLDHKFADKLEEDLQRARCILADGDAAAFLPTKAQGGFLKMFLGPINVRATQKDVQLKVKEEYNSYRDKTALLFLLFPSTLLCLRSWVWDGCLPAFPVQLYQAWLLFLYMGLAMRENILQANGSDIRPW
;
A
#
# COMPACT_ATOMS: atom_id res chain seq x y z
N MET A 1 -45.23 31.34 -20.07
CA MET A 1 -45.97 31.78 -18.87
C MET A 1 -45.88 30.60 -17.91
N GLU A 2 -44.71 30.45 -17.27
CA GLU A 2 -44.51 29.43 -16.23
C GLU A 2 -45.43 29.78 -15.06
N THR A 3 -46.06 28.76 -14.50
CA THR A 3 -47.10 28.97 -13.48
C THR A 3 -46.44 29.33 -12.13
N PRO A 4 -47.06 30.19 -11.32
CA PRO A 4 -46.52 30.60 -10.01
C PRO A 4 -46.30 29.43 -9.02
N VAL A 5 -46.81 28.24 -9.34
CA VAL A 5 -46.60 27.00 -8.58
C VAL A 5 -45.22 26.40 -8.87
N GLU A 6 -44.77 26.38 -10.13
CA GLU A 6 -43.46 25.82 -10.52
C GLU A 6 -42.29 26.61 -9.93
N GLU A 7 -42.41 27.95 -9.86
CA GLU A 7 -41.37 28.80 -9.26
C GLU A 7 -41.26 28.60 -7.73
N SER A 8 -42.38 28.26 -7.08
CA SER A 8 -42.41 27.97 -5.64
C SER A 8 -41.81 26.59 -5.33
N GLU A 9 -42.08 25.59 -6.17
CA GLU A 9 -41.50 24.25 -6.03
C GLU A 9 -39.99 24.27 -6.27
N ASN A 10 -39.51 25.02 -7.27
CA ASN A 10 -38.08 25.18 -7.56
C ASN A 10 -37.31 25.81 -6.37
N LYS A 11 -37.86 26.85 -5.74
CA LYS A 11 -37.26 27.46 -4.54
C LYS A 11 -37.18 26.51 -3.35
N VAL A 12 -38.20 25.67 -3.16
CA VAL A 12 -38.21 24.64 -2.10
C VAL A 12 -37.16 23.55 -2.37
N VAL A 13 -36.96 23.16 -3.64
CA VAL A 13 -35.92 22.20 -4.04
C VAL A 13 -34.54 22.81 -3.83
N GLU A 14 -34.31 24.06 -4.24
CA GLU A 14 -33.04 24.76 -4.07
C GLU A 14 -32.65 24.90 -2.59
N GLU A 15 -33.60 25.27 -1.72
CA GLU A 15 -33.36 25.36 -0.28
C GLU A 15 -33.06 23.99 0.35
N LYS A 16 -33.74 22.93 -0.10
CA LYS A 16 -33.44 21.55 0.34
C LYS A 16 -32.05 21.11 -0.10
N VAL A 17 -31.65 21.40 -1.35
CA VAL A 17 -30.30 21.11 -1.86
C VAL A 17 -29.26 21.90 -1.09
N GLY A 18 -29.51 23.19 -0.80
CA GLY A 18 -28.64 24.03 0.01
C GLY A 18 -28.44 23.48 1.43
N ARG A 19 -29.51 23.03 2.09
CA ARG A 19 -29.42 22.36 3.40
C ARG A 19 -28.59 21.08 3.35
N VAL A 20 -28.80 20.24 2.34
CA VAL A 20 -28.00 19.01 2.17
C VAL A 20 -26.53 19.32 1.91
N LEU A 21 -26.24 20.36 1.14
CA LEU A 21 -24.87 20.81 0.86
C LEU A 21 -24.17 21.29 2.15
N GLU A 22 -24.85 22.08 2.98
CA GLU A 22 -24.28 22.53 4.26
C GLU A 22 -24.07 21.35 5.23
N GLN A 23 -25.02 20.42 5.34
CA GLN A 23 -24.83 19.19 6.13
C GLN A 23 -23.64 18.37 5.65
N ALA A 24 -23.44 18.27 4.33
CA ALA A 24 -22.28 17.59 3.76
C ALA A 24 -20.96 18.29 4.11
N LYS A 25 -20.94 19.63 4.11
CA LYS A 25 -19.76 20.42 4.51
C LYS A 25 -19.45 20.27 6.00
N GLU A 26 -20.45 20.39 6.86
CA GLU A 26 -20.29 20.20 8.31
C GLU A 26 -19.78 18.79 8.63
N LEU A 27 -20.31 17.77 7.95
CA LEU A 27 -19.84 16.39 8.08
C LEU A 27 -18.40 16.23 7.60
N GLN A 28 -18.05 16.83 6.45
CA GLN A 28 -16.70 16.79 5.91
C GLN A 28 -15.70 17.46 6.85
N GLU A 29 -16.04 18.61 7.44
CA GLU A 29 -15.20 19.30 8.41
C GLU A 29 -15.03 18.47 9.69
N SER A 30 -16.13 17.93 10.22
CA SER A 30 -16.11 17.02 11.37
C SER A 30 -15.23 15.80 11.10
N ALA A 31 -15.38 15.15 9.95
CA ALA A 31 -14.57 14.02 9.54
C ALA A 31 -13.09 14.41 9.39
N SER A 32 -12.79 15.57 8.80
CA SER A 32 -11.41 16.05 8.66
C SER A 32 -10.73 16.30 10.00
N SER A 33 -11.48 16.85 10.97
CA SER A 33 -10.98 17.10 12.32
C SER A 33 -10.76 15.80 13.10
N LEU A 34 -11.63 14.79 12.93
CA LEU A 34 -11.46 13.48 13.53
C LEU A 34 -10.23 12.79 12.96
N ILE A 35 -10.09 12.78 11.64
CA ILE A 35 -8.94 12.16 10.95
C ILE A 35 -7.62 12.82 11.39
N SER A 36 -7.57 14.15 11.52
CA SER A 36 -6.34 14.83 11.93
C SER A 36 -5.94 14.48 13.37
N ARG A 37 -6.92 14.38 14.29
CA ARG A 37 -6.68 13.93 15.67
C ARG A 37 -6.17 12.49 15.70
N THR A 38 -6.88 11.58 15.03
CA THR A 38 -6.47 10.17 14.96
C THR A 38 -5.09 10.00 14.34
N ASN A 39 -4.76 10.77 13.30
CA ASN A 39 -3.43 10.74 12.68
C ASN A 39 -2.32 11.16 13.66
N ASN A 40 -2.55 12.21 14.46
CA ASN A 40 -1.57 12.64 15.46
C ASN A 40 -1.37 11.58 16.54
N ASP A 41 -2.45 10.98 17.03
CA ASP A 41 -2.41 9.91 18.02
C ASP A 41 -1.69 8.67 17.47
N GLU A 42 -2.01 8.27 16.23
CA GLU A 42 -1.36 7.18 15.51
C GLU A 42 0.15 7.44 15.33
N GLN A 43 0.54 8.65 14.93
CA GLN A 43 1.96 9.02 14.81
C GLN A 43 2.70 8.93 16.14
N SER A 44 2.06 9.35 17.24
CA SER A 44 2.64 9.27 18.58
C SER A 44 2.86 7.81 19.02
N LEU A 45 1.89 6.93 18.75
CA LEU A 45 1.98 5.49 19.03
C LEU A 45 3.05 4.84 18.16
N ARG A 46 3.13 5.23 16.89
CA ARG A 46 4.15 4.76 15.95
C ARG A 46 5.56 5.13 16.40
N GLN A 47 5.78 6.36 16.85
CA GLN A 47 7.09 6.76 17.40
C GLN A 47 7.48 5.92 18.62
N ARG A 48 6.53 5.68 19.54
CA ARG A 48 6.75 4.83 20.73
C ARG A 48 7.06 3.38 20.37
N ALA A 49 6.33 2.81 19.42
CA ALA A 49 6.57 1.45 18.93
C ALA A 49 7.97 1.33 18.26
N LEU A 50 8.35 2.31 17.44
CA LEU A 50 9.66 2.36 16.80
C LEU A 50 10.80 2.55 17.81
N SER A 51 10.64 3.43 18.79
CA SER A 51 11.64 3.62 19.84
C SER A 51 11.83 2.33 20.63
N LEU A 52 10.74 1.65 21.00
CA LEU A 52 10.81 0.40 21.75
C LEU A 52 11.48 -0.73 20.95
N ASP A 53 11.12 -0.91 19.67
CA ASP A 53 11.78 -1.87 18.78
C ASP A 53 13.28 -1.58 18.62
N SER A 54 13.66 -0.29 18.55
CA SER A 54 15.07 0.11 18.52
C SER A 54 15.81 -0.21 19.82
N SER A 55 15.19 0.03 20.98
CA SER A 55 15.76 -0.30 22.29
C SER A 55 15.94 -1.80 22.47
N ILE A 56 14.96 -2.63 22.04
CA ILE A 56 15.07 -4.09 22.05
C ILE A 56 16.25 -4.56 21.20
N ARG A 57 16.41 -4.03 19.97
CA ARG A 57 17.56 -4.34 19.11
C ARG A 57 18.89 -3.94 19.74
N HIS A 58 18.94 -2.75 20.32
CA HIS A 58 20.15 -2.26 20.98
C HIS A 58 20.53 -3.15 22.17
N LEU A 59 19.56 -3.49 23.03
CA LEU A 59 19.81 -4.33 24.19
C LEU A 59 20.31 -5.73 23.79
N ARG A 60 19.73 -6.31 22.74
CA ARG A 60 20.22 -7.57 22.14
C ARG A 60 21.67 -7.47 21.69
N SER A 61 22.02 -6.40 20.95
CA SER A 61 23.41 -6.18 20.52
C SER A 61 24.38 -5.98 21.69
N LEU A 62 23.93 -5.33 22.78
CA LEU A 62 24.73 -5.18 23.99
C LEU A 62 24.97 -6.53 24.67
N ILE A 63 23.94 -7.37 24.78
CA ILE A 63 24.07 -8.72 25.35
C ILE A 63 25.05 -9.55 24.52
N ASP A 64 24.91 -9.55 23.19
CA ASP A 64 25.82 -10.25 22.28
C ASP A 64 27.27 -9.75 22.45
N SER A 65 27.46 -8.43 22.60
CA SER A 65 28.79 -7.84 22.81
C SER A 65 29.41 -8.22 24.16
N LEU A 66 28.62 -8.23 25.24
CA LEU A 66 29.07 -8.57 26.58
C LEU A 66 29.33 -10.08 26.74
N LEU A 67 28.56 -10.91 26.03
CA LEU A 67 28.79 -12.35 25.92
C LEU A 67 30.10 -12.63 25.17
N SER A 68 30.35 -11.91 24.06
CA SER A 68 31.60 -12.00 23.30
C SER A 68 32.82 -11.59 24.12
N GLN A 69 32.68 -10.58 24.98
CA GLN A 69 33.71 -10.14 25.94
C GLN A 69 33.87 -11.06 27.16
N LYS A 70 33.08 -12.14 27.28
CA LYS A 70 33.03 -13.05 28.45
C LYS A 70 32.75 -12.36 29.79
N LEU A 71 32.14 -11.17 29.76
CA LEU A 71 31.78 -10.42 30.98
C LEU A 71 30.39 -10.80 31.51
N LEU A 72 29.62 -11.57 30.75
CA LEU A 72 28.31 -12.09 31.15
C LEU A 72 28.33 -13.62 31.26
N ASP A 73 27.63 -14.12 32.27
CA ASP A 73 27.31 -15.53 32.40
C ASP A 73 26.34 -15.96 31.29
N HIS A 74 26.64 -17.07 30.62
CA HIS A 74 25.86 -17.58 29.48
C HIS A 74 24.40 -17.85 29.88
N LYS A 75 24.19 -18.41 31.08
CA LYS A 75 22.85 -18.72 31.59
C LYS A 75 22.01 -17.46 31.86
N PHE A 76 22.67 -16.37 32.27
CA PHE A 76 22.01 -15.09 32.48
C PHE A 76 21.70 -14.39 31.15
N ALA A 77 22.61 -14.48 30.18
CA ALA A 77 22.39 -13.96 28.82
C ALA A 77 21.20 -14.65 28.12
N ASP A 78 21.11 -15.99 28.21
CA ASP A 78 20.00 -16.76 27.63
C ASP A 78 18.65 -16.31 28.19
N LYS A 79 18.56 -16.11 29.51
CA LYS A 79 17.33 -15.63 30.16
C LYS A 79 16.93 -14.22 29.69
N LEU A 80 17.90 -13.32 29.56
CA LEU A 80 17.64 -11.95 29.11
C LEU A 80 17.24 -11.91 27.63
N GLU A 81 17.80 -12.80 26.81
CA GLU A 81 17.42 -12.97 25.41
C GLU A 81 16.01 -13.54 25.28
N GLU A 82 15.62 -14.51 26.12
CA GLU A 82 14.24 -15.01 26.19
C GLU A 82 13.25 -13.90 26.55
N ASP A 83 13.57 -13.05 27.54
CA ASP A 83 12.73 -11.92 27.94
C ASP A 83 12.62 -10.86 26.83
N LEU A 84 13.73 -10.56 26.13
CA LEU A 84 13.73 -9.67 24.97
C LEU A 84 12.93 -10.24 23.80
N GLN A 85 13.04 -11.55 23.56
CA GLN A 85 12.28 -12.23 22.53
C GLN A 85 10.78 -12.22 22.86
N ARG A 86 10.41 -12.40 24.13
CA ARG A 86 9.02 -12.25 24.58
C ARG A 86 8.50 -10.84 24.38
N ALA A 87 9.28 -9.81 24.73
CA ALA A 87 8.93 -8.41 24.47
C ALA A 87 8.74 -8.13 22.97
N ARG A 88 9.60 -8.72 22.14
CA ARG A 88 9.48 -8.64 20.68
C ARG A 88 8.23 -9.34 20.15
N CYS A 89 7.87 -10.51 20.66
CA CYS A 89 6.63 -11.20 20.29
C CYS A 89 5.39 -10.38 20.67
N ILE A 90 5.35 -9.80 21.88
CA ILE A 90 4.24 -8.92 22.29
C ILE A 90 4.08 -7.74 21.33
N LEU A 91 5.21 -7.15 20.88
CA LEU A 91 5.19 -6.02 19.97
C LEU A 91 4.86 -6.42 18.52
N ALA A 92 5.31 -7.58 18.05
CA ALA A 92 5.18 -8.03 16.66
C ALA A 92 3.88 -8.80 16.36
N ASP A 93 3.32 -9.48 17.36
CA ASP A 93 2.09 -10.27 17.21
C ASP A 93 0.87 -9.58 17.84
N GLY A 94 1.09 -8.52 18.65
CA GLY A 94 0.02 -7.72 19.24
C GLY A 94 -0.49 -6.59 18.34
N ASP A 95 -1.45 -5.81 18.85
CA ASP A 95 -2.07 -4.69 18.11
C ASP A 95 -1.05 -3.60 17.71
N ALA A 96 0.03 -3.48 18.48
CA ALA A 96 1.13 -2.56 18.21
C ALA A 96 1.88 -2.87 16.89
N ALA A 97 1.77 -4.09 16.38
CA ALA A 97 2.38 -4.51 15.13
C ALA A 97 1.85 -3.72 13.92
N ALA A 98 0.64 -3.15 14.01
CA ALA A 98 0.08 -2.29 12.99
C ALA A 98 0.88 -0.99 12.79
N PHE A 99 1.55 -0.50 13.85
CA PHE A 99 2.33 0.74 13.81
C PHE A 99 3.80 0.50 13.45
N LEU A 100 4.28 -0.73 13.58
CA LEU A 100 5.61 -1.09 13.13
C LEU A 100 5.68 -1.12 11.61
N PRO A 101 6.86 -0.84 11.01
CA PRO A 101 7.04 -1.01 9.58
C PRO A 101 6.72 -2.46 9.25
N THR A 102 5.70 -2.67 8.43
CA THR A 102 5.34 -3.99 7.94
C THR A 102 6.60 -4.62 7.37
N LYS A 103 7.03 -5.76 7.93
CA LYS A 103 8.04 -6.60 7.27
C LYS A 103 7.50 -6.82 5.87
N ALA A 104 8.26 -6.36 4.88
CA ALA A 104 7.86 -6.42 3.49
C ALA A 104 7.28 -7.81 3.21
N GLN A 105 5.99 -7.85 2.87
CA GLN A 105 5.35 -9.09 2.43
C GLN A 105 6.23 -9.68 1.32
N GLY A 106 6.43 -11.01 1.37
CA GLY A 106 7.50 -11.72 0.67
C GLY A 106 7.73 -11.26 -0.77
N GLY A 107 8.95 -11.43 -1.29
CA GLY A 107 9.41 -10.81 -2.55
C GLY A 107 8.46 -10.96 -3.75
N PHE A 108 7.67 -12.03 -3.79
CA PHE A 108 6.57 -12.23 -4.74
C PHE A 108 5.54 -11.08 -4.70
N LEU A 109 4.99 -10.75 -3.52
CA LEU A 109 3.99 -9.69 -3.40
C LEU A 109 4.56 -8.32 -3.73
N LYS A 110 5.83 -8.07 -3.36
CA LYS A 110 6.57 -6.86 -3.74
C LYS A 110 6.76 -6.75 -5.26
N MET A 111 6.83 -7.88 -5.97
CA MET A 111 6.97 -7.92 -7.43
C MET A 111 5.66 -7.50 -8.15
N PHE A 112 4.49 -7.87 -7.61
CA PHE A 112 3.19 -7.48 -8.17
C PHE A 112 2.71 -6.11 -7.70
N LEU A 113 2.87 -5.81 -6.41
CA LEU A 113 2.36 -4.58 -5.81
C LEU A 113 3.37 -3.43 -5.89
N GLY A 114 4.67 -3.68 -5.78
CA GLY A 114 5.66 -2.65 -5.48
C GLY A 114 5.84 -2.46 -3.97
N PRO A 115 6.57 -1.43 -3.51
CA PRO A 115 6.75 -1.10 -2.09
C PRO A 115 5.48 -0.47 -1.48
N ILE A 116 4.31 -1.07 -1.73
CA ILE A 116 3.03 -0.61 -1.24
C ILE A 116 2.74 -1.31 0.08
N ASN A 117 2.60 -0.55 1.16
CA ASN A 117 2.15 -1.06 2.45
C ASN A 117 0.64 -1.29 2.38
N VAL A 118 0.21 -2.54 2.36
CA VAL A 118 -1.21 -2.95 2.31
C VAL A 118 -1.97 -2.58 3.60
N ARG A 119 -1.23 -2.20 4.64
CA ARG A 119 -1.76 -1.75 5.94
C ARG A 119 -1.37 -0.29 6.17
N ALA A 120 -2.01 0.62 5.45
CA ALA A 120 -1.88 2.04 5.68
C ALA A 120 -3.26 2.67 5.74
N THR A 121 -3.63 3.05 6.95
CA THR A 121 -4.83 3.83 7.24
C THR A 121 -4.70 5.20 6.55
N GLN A 122 -5.32 5.27 5.37
CA GLN A 122 -5.88 6.44 4.68
C GLN A 122 -4.97 7.55 4.11
N LYS A 123 -5.29 7.90 2.84
CA LYS A 123 -4.93 9.08 2.02
C LYS A 123 -3.50 9.17 1.47
N ASP A 124 -2.44 9.11 2.28
CA ASP A 124 -1.06 9.30 1.76
C ASP A 124 -0.57 8.09 0.96
N VAL A 125 -1.01 6.89 1.36
CA VAL A 125 -0.77 5.67 0.59
C VAL A 125 -1.66 5.60 -0.65
N GLN A 126 -2.85 6.18 -0.66
CA GLN A 126 -3.65 6.25 -1.89
C GLN A 126 -2.97 7.13 -2.95
N LEU A 127 -2.41 8.28 -2.58
CA LEU A 127 -1.67 9.14 -3.50
C LEU A 127 -0.40 8.44 -4.02
N LYS A 128 0.37 7.80 -3.13
CA LYS A 128 1.59 7.08 -3.49
C LYS A 128 1.33 5.82 -4.34
N VAL A 129 0.24 5.10 -4.06
CA VAL A 129 -0.22 3.96 -4.87
C VAL A 129 -0.72 4.43 -6.23
N LYS A 130 -1.37 5.58 -6.32
CA LYS A 130 -1.86 6.16 -7.58
C LYS A 130 -0.70 6.65 -8.45
N GLU A 131 0.33 7.22 -7.84
CA GLU A 131 1.55 7.68 -8.52
C GLU A 131 2.42 6.49 -8.97
N GLU A 132 2.59 5.46 -8.14
CA GLU A 132 3.23 4.21 -8.54
C GLU A 132 2.42 3.43 -9.58
N TYR A 133 1.09 3.44 -9.49
CA TYR A 133 0.21 2.85 -10.50
C TYR A 133 0.38 3.54 -11.85
N ASN A 134 0.44 4.87 -11.89
CA ASN A 134 0.58 5.60 -13.14
C ASN A 134 1.99 5.41 -13.75
N SER A 135 3.05 5.47 -12.94
CA SER A 135 4.43 5.16 -13.39
C SER A 135 4.59 3.70 -13.83
N TYR A 136 3.93 2.75 -13.17
CA TYR A 136 3.93 1.34 -13.59
C TYR A 136 3.15 1.18 -14.89
N ARG A 137 1.98 1.82 -15.03
CA ARG A 137 1.17 1.78 -16.25
C ARG A 137 1.90 2.36 -17.45
N ASP A 138 2.62 3.47 -17.28
CA ASP A 138 3.40 4.09 -18.36
C ASP A 138 4.60 3.23 -18.77
N LYS A 139 5.29 2.61 -17.81
CA LYS A 139 6.38 1.64 -18.10
C LYS A 139 5.85 0.37 -18.76
N THR A 140 4.70 -0.12 -18.31
CA THR A 140 4.02 -1.28 -18.88
C THR A 140 3.51 -0.98 -20.28
N ALA A 141 2.95 0.21 -20.54
CA ALA A 141 2.51 0.65 -21.86
C ALA A 141 3.68 0.76 -22.85
N LEU A 142 4.81 1.33 -22.41
CA LEU A 142 6.04 1.33 -23.19
C LEU A 142 6.53 -0.10 -23.49
N LEU A 143 6.49 -1.01 -22.52
CA LEU A 143 6.84 -2.42 -22.75
C LEU A 143 5.86 -3.13 -23.70
N PHE A 144 4.57 -2.83 -23.61
CA PHE A 144 3.53 -3.34 -24.50
C PHE A 144 3.75 -2.91 -25.95
N LEU A 145 4.40 -1.78 -26.17
CA LEU A 145 4.73 -1.29 -27.51
C LEU A 145 6.09 -1.86 -27.97
N LEU A 146 7.09 -1.80 -27.09
CA LEU A 146 8.47 -2.12 -27.42
C LEU A 146 8.69 -3.62 -27.62
N PHE A 147 8.03 -4.47 -26.82
CA PHE A 147 8.22 -5.93 -26.89
C PHE A 147 7.60 -6.57 -28.14
N PRO A 148 6.34 -6.29 -28.53
CA PRO A 148 5.79 -6.75 -29.81
C PRO A 148 6.55 -6.19 -31.00
N SER A 149 6.98 -4.92 -30.97
CA SER A 149 7.83 -4.36 -32.01
C SER A 149 9.17 -5.08 -32.11
N THR A 150 9.79 -5.43 -30.98
CA THR A 150 11.04 -6.20 -30.94
C THR A 150 10.84 -7.61 -31.47
N LEU A 151 9.78 -8.31 -31.08
CA LEU A 151 9.42 -9.63 -31.62
C LEU A 151 9.18 -9.60 -33.13
N LEU A 152 8.51 -8.55 -33.63
CA LEU A 152 8.28 -8.35 -35.06
C LEU A 152 9.59 -8.07 -35.82
N CYS A 153 10.47 -7.25 -35.26
CA CYS A 153 11.81 -6.99 -35.81
C CYS A 153 12.66 -8.28 -35.84
N LEU A 154 12.71 -9.05 -34.75
CA LEU A 154 13.45 -10.32 -34.70
C LEU A 154 12.86 -11.37 -35.65
N ARG A 155 11.52 -11.43 -35.77
CA ARG A 155 10.83 -12.27 -36.76
C ARG A 155 11.28 -11.94 -38.18
N SER A 156 11.44 -10.65 -38.48
CA SER A 156 11.83 -10.18 -39.81
C SER A 156 13.32 -10.37 -40.11
N TRP A 157 14.19 -10.40 -39.09
CA TRP A 157 15.65 -10.35 -39.28
C TRP A 157 16.36 -11.68 -39.03
N VAL A 158 15.83 -12.51 -38.12
CA VAL A 158 16.53 -13.71 -37.63
C VAL A 158 15.82 -15.00 -38.04
N TRP A 159 14.51 -14.96 -38.28
CA TRP A 159 13.68 -16.17 -38.26
C TRP A 159 12.95 -16.53 -39.55
N ASP A 160 13.25 -15.88 -40.69
CA ASP A 160 12.63 -16.17 -42.00
C ASP A 160 11.10 -16.37 -41.96
N GLY A 161 10.41 -15.65 -41.06
CA GLY A 161 8.96 -15.78 -40.88
C GLY A 161 8.47 -16.98 -40.06
N CYS A 162 9.30 -17.68 -39.29
CA CYS A 162 8.90 -18.72 -38.33
C CYS A 162 9.14 -18.26 -36.88
N LEU A 163 8.08 -17.93 -36.13
CA LEU A 163 8.22 -17.53 -34.73
C LEU A 163 8.48 -18.79 -33.87
N PRO A 164 9.57 -18.87 -33.10
CA PRO A 164 9.77 -19.98 -32.18
C PRO A 164 8.69 -19.96 -31.10
N ALA A 165 8.33 -21.14 -30.60
CA ALA A 165 7.32 -21.28 -29.54
C ALA A 165 7.73 -20.55 -28.24
N PHE A 166 9.04 -20.50 -27.94
CA PHE A 166 9.56 -19.96 -26.70
C PHE A 166 9.32 -18.44 -26.52
N PRO A 167 9.63 -17.55 -27.49
CA PRO A 167 9.27 -16.13 -27.41
C PRO A 167 7.77 -15.86 -27.24
N VAL A 168 6.92 -16.66 -27.89
CA VAL A 168 5.46 -16.53 -27.79
C VAL A 168 4.97 -16.95 -26.41
N GLN A 169 5.48 -18.05 -25.86
CA GLN A 169 5.19 -18.51 -24.50
C GLN A 169 5.68 -17.51 -23.44
N LEU A 170 6.86 -16.93 -23.63
CA LEU A 170 7.39 -15.90 -22.75
C LEU A 170 6.51 -14.65 -22.74
N TYR A 171 6.00 -14.25 -23.91
CA TYR A 171 5.04 -13.14 -24.02
C TYR A 171 3.71 -13.44 -23.32
N GLN A 172 3.17 -14.65 -23.49
CA GLN A 172 1.95 -15.06 -22.79
C GLN A 172 2.12 -15.08 -21.26
N ALA A 173 3.24 -15.63 -20.76
CA ALA A 173 3.55 -15.63 -19.33
C ALA A 173 3.72 -14.20 -18.78
N TRP A 174 4.35 -13.33 -19.57
CA TRP A 174 4.50 -11.92 -19.25
C TRP A 174 3.16 -11.17 -19.16
N LEU A 175 2.26 -11.38 -20.14
CA LEU A 175 0.91 -10.81 -20.12
C LEU A 175 0.12 -11.26 -18.90
N LEU A 176 0.20 -12.54 -18.55
CA LEU A 176 -0.46 -13.09 -17.38
C LEU A 176 0.05 -12.44 -16.08
N PHE A 177 1.38 -12.27 -15.98
CA PHE A 177 2.02 -11.58 -14.87
C PHE A 177 1.55 -10.13 -14.73
N LEU A 178 1.51 -9.37 -15.84
CA LEU A 178 1.04 -7.98 -15.85
C LEU A 178 -0.44 -7.86 -15.48
N TYR A 179 -1.29 -8.69 -16.06
CA TYR A 179 -2.73 -8.67 -15.82
C TYR A 179 -3.05 -8.98 -14.35
N MET A 180 -2.35 -9.97 -13.78
CA MET A 180 -2.46 -10.30 -12.36
C MET A 180 -1.99 -9.13 -11.47
N GLY A 181 -0.89 -8.45 -11.83
CA GLY A 181 -0.42 -7.27 -11.09
C GLY A 181 -1.40 -6.08 -11.15
N LEU A 182 -2.00 -5.82 -12.30
CA LEU A 182 -3.03 -4.78 -12.46
C LEU A 182 -4.28 -5.11 -11.66
N ALA A 183 -4.82 -6.32 -11.83
CA ALA A 183 -6.01 -6.77 -11.10
C ALA A 183 -5.80 -6.71 -9.59
N MET A 184 -4.64 -7.11 -9.09
CA MET A 184 -4.33 -7.07 -7.67
C MET A 184 -4.29 -5.64 -7.11
N ARG A 185 -3.67 -4.70 -7.85
CA ARG A 185 -3.64 -3.28 -7.47
C ARG A 185 -5.03 -2.64 -7.52
N GLU A 186 -5.85 -2.99 -8.52
CA GLU A 186 -7.22 -2.50 -8.64
C GLU A 186 -8.11 -2.99 -7.50
N ASN A 187 -8.03 -4.27 -7.13
CA ASN A 187 -8.78 -4.83 -6.00
C ASN A 187 -8.40 -4.16 -4.67
N ILE A 188 -7.12 -3.82 -4.46
CA ILE A 188 -6.68 -3.08 -3.27
C ILE A 188 -7.29 -1.67 -3.28
N LEU A 189 -7.34 -0.99 -4.43
CA LEU A 189 -7.92 0.35 -4.52
C LEU A 189 -9.45 0.35 -4.29
N GLN A 190 -10.17 -0.64 -4.83
CA GLN A 190 -11.60 -0.82 -4.58
C GLN A 190 -11.89 -1.13 -3.11
N ALA A 191 -11.12 -2.04 -2.48
CA ALA A 191 -11.26 -2.35 -1.06
C ALA A 191 -10.98 -1.15 -0.15
N ASN A 192 -10.15 -0.21 -0.59
CA ASN A 192 -9.89 1.06 0.10
C ASN A 192 -10.93 2.16 -0.20
N GLY A 193 -12.03 1.84 -0.87
CA GLY A 193 -13.15 2.75 -1.14
C GLY A 193 -12.91 3.74 -2.28
N SER A 194 -11.90 3.51 -3.12
CA SER A 194 -11.72 4.32 -4.33
C SER A 194 -12.74 3.90 -5.37
N ASP A 195 -13.58 4.83 -5.82
CA ASP A 195 -14.47 4.64 -6.97
C ASP A 195 -13.63 4.63 -8.26
N ILE A 196 -13.20 3.43 -8.64
CA ILE A 196 -12.52 3.19 -9.92
C ILE A 196 -13.51 2.38 -10.75
N ARG A 197 -13.81 2.87 -11.95
CA ARG A 197 -14.63 2.11 -12.90
C ARG A 197 -14.01 0.73 -13.11
N PRO A 198 -14.77 -0.35 -12.90
CA PRO A 198 -14.29 -1.66 -13.28
C PRO A 198 -14.01 -1.65 -14.79
N TRP A 199 -12.81 -2.09 -15.13
CA TRP A 199 -12.44 -2.71 -16.41
C TRP A 199 -13.56 -3.53 -17.05
#